data_AF-A0A535N1D5-F1
#
_entry.id   AF-A0A535N1D5-F1
#
_cell.length_a   1.000
_cell.length_b   1.000
_cell.length_c   1.000
_cell.angle_alpha   90.00
_cell.angle_beta   90.00
_cell.angle_gamma   90.00
#
_symmetry.space_group_name_H-M   'P 1'
#
loop_
_entity.id
_entity.type
_entity.pdbx_description
1 polymer ?
#
loop_
_entity_poly.entity_id
_entity_poly.type
_entity_poly.pdbx_seq_one_letter_code
_entity_poly.pdbx_strand_id
1 'polypeptide(L)'
;MSRKERGHRSLTPAPSQPALAWIRGRLRARAGQSLVETALVIPVLALLTFGLLDFGRAYYFQVAVTNAAREGSRTGILNVYTGPQSLSCSSSNSYATCPIQSDPAIVNAVTAELANTSITPSSVTICPPHDSTLLNTWYPGTGWTSTTRCPNTDDRVSLWLDGTANYYINVNVRYSFQLYTPLLQNLLGNPVPMSVSVQMRTNY
;
A
#
# COMPACT_ATOMS: atom_id res chain seq x y z
N MET A 1 30.78 93.57 -62.00
CA MET A 1 30.79 93.02 -60.63
C MET A 1 29.36 92.70 -60.22
N SER A 2 28.98 91.42 -60.15
CA SER A 2 27.68 91.02 -59.61
C SER A 2 27.85 89.73 -58.82
N ARG A 3 27.65 89.82 -57.51
CA ARG A 3 27.97 88.82 -56.50
C ARG A 3 26.74 87.93 -56.31
N LYS A 4 26.81 86.68 -56.78
CA LYS A 4 25.76 85.66 -56.65
C LYS A 4 25.85 85.01 -55.27
N GLU A 5 24.91 85.33 -54.39
CA GLU A 5 24.79 84.70 -53.08
C GLU A 5 24.39 83.22 -53.20
N ARG A 6 25.12 82.34 -52.49
CA ARG A 6 24.80 80.92 -52.37
C ARG A 6 23.98 80.71 -51.10
N GLY A 7 22.71 80.36 -51.27
CA GLY A 7 21.84 79.97 -50.17
C GLY A 7 22.28 78.64 -49.54
N HIS A 8 22.60 78.69 -48.24
CA HIS A 8 22.80 77.52 -47.40
C HIS A 8 21.45 76.82 -47.19
N ARG A 9 21.28 75.61 -47.73
CA ARG A 9 20.21 74.69 -47.32
C ARG A 9 20.69 73.89 -46.12
N SER A 10 20.11 74.15 -44.96
CA SER A 10 20.23 73.32 -43.77
C SER A 10 19.42 72.03 -43.98
N LEU A 11 20.12 70.91 -44.08
CA LEU A 11 19.53 69.58 -43.98
C LEU A 11 19.16 69.33 -42.52
N THR A 12 17.87 69.36 -42.19
CA THR A 12 17.37 68.83 -40.91
C THR A 12 17.54 67.31 -40.89
N PRO A 13 18.17 66.71 -39.87
CA PRO A 13 18.24 65.26 -39.77
C PRO A 13 16.85 64.67 -39.43
N ALA A 14 16.49 63.58 -40.09
CA ALA A 14 15.27 62.83 -39.81
C ALA A 14 15.30 62.22 -38.38
N PRO A 15 14.15 62.12 -37.69
CA PRO A 15 14.11 61.48 -36.38
C PRO A 15 14.35 59.97 -36.53
N SER A 16 15.40 59.47 -35.87
CA SER A 16 15.62 58.04 -35.66
C SER A 16 14.45 57.47 -34.87
N GLN A 17 13.76 56.46 -35.41
CA GLN A 17 12.61 55.82 -34.74
C GLN A 17 13.10 54.70 -33.80
N PRO A 18 13.05 54.85 -32.46
CA PRO A 18 13.41 53.78 -31.52
C PRO A 18 12.27 52.75 -31.31
N ALA A 19 11.19 52.79 -32.10
CA ALA A 19 9.95 52.08 -31.81
C ALA A 19 10.09 50.54 -31.77
N LEU A 20 11.04 49.97 -32.54
CA LEU A 20 11.22 48.51 -32.61
C LEU A 20 11.96 47.91 -31.41
N ALA A 21 12.74 48.69 -30.66
CA ALA A 21 13.48 48.19 -29.50
C ALA A 21 12.55 47.87 -28.31
N TRP A 22 11.51 48.68 -28.11
CA TRP A 22 10.56 48.53 -27.01
C TRP A 22 9.66 47.29 -27.16
N ILE A 23 9.34 46.89 -28.39
CA ILE A 23 8.51 45.69 -28.67
C ILE A 23 9.30 44.41 -28.37
N ARG A 24 10.61 44.37 -28.70
CA ARG A 24 11.50 43.24 -28.39
C ARG A 24 11.70 43.02 -26.89
N GLY A 25 11.76 44.09 -26.09
CA GLY A 25 11.84 43.99 -24.63
C GLY A 25 10.58 43.39 -23.98
N ARG A 26 9.39 43.78 -24.45
CA ARG A 26 8.10 43.28 -23.93
C ARG A 26 7.85 41.80 -24.26
N LEU A 27 8.25 41.34 -25.44
CA LEU A 27 8.11 39.93 -25.83
C LEU A 27 9.02 39.00 -24.99
N ARG A 28 10.26 39.44 -24.68
CA ARG A 28 11.15 38.72 -23.76
C ARG A 28 10.63 38.68 -22.33
N ALA A 29 10.03 39.76 -21.85
CA ALA A 29 9.41 39.80 -20.51
C ALA A 29 8.25 38.80 -20.37
N ARG A 30 7.41 38.65 -21.40
CA ARG A 30 6.29 37.68 -21.40
C ARG A 30 6.76 36.22 -21.40
N ALA A 31 7.86 35.91 -22.11
CA ALA A 31 8.42 34.56 -22.13
C ALA A 31 9.02 34.15 -20.76
N GLY A 32 9.64 35.10 -20.04
CA GLY A 32 10.17 34.86 -18.69
C GLY A 32 9.08 34.66 -17.64
N GLN A 33 7.96 35.37 -17.75
CA GLN A 33 6.84 35.26 -16.80
C GLN A 33 6.17 33.87 -16.84
N SER A 34 5.90 33.33 -18.04
CA SER A 34 5.28 32.00 -18.19
C SER A 34 6.15 30.86 -17.64
N LEU A 35 7.48 31.01 -17.72
CA LEU A 35 8.42 30.04 -17.15
C LEU A 35 8.33 30.01 -15.62
N VAL A 36 8.21 31.19 -14.98
CA VAL A 36 8.07 31.31 -13.51
C VAL A 36 6.73 30.77 -13.02
N GLU A 37 5.63 31.06 -13.72
CA GLU A 37 4.30 30.52 -13.39
C GLU A 37 4.30 28.99 -13.44
N THR A 38 4.92 28.40 -14.47
CA THR A 38 5.02 26.94 -14.60
C THR A 38 5.93 26.33 -13.53
N ALA A 39 7.05 26.99 -13.21
CA ALA A 39 7.97 26.54 -12.18
C ALA A 39 7.33 26.48 -10.78
N LEU A 40 6.30 27.29 -10.51
CA LEU A 40 5.59 27.28 -9.23
C LEU A 40 4.48 26.20 -9.18
N VAL A 41 3.92 25.82 -10.33
CA VAL A 41 2.85 24.80 -10.41
C VAL A 41 3.44 23.38 -10.42
N ILE A 42 4.58 23.17 -11.09
CA ILE A 42 5.28 21.87 -11.15
C ILE A 42 5.48 21.21 -9.78
N PRO A 43 5.97 21.88 -8.72
CA PRO A 43 6.18 21.23 -7.42
C PRO A 43 4.88 20.75 -6.78
N VAL A 44 3.78 21.51 -6.93
CA VAL A 44 2.46 21.10 -6.42
C VAL A 44 1.94 19.89 -7.20
N LEU A 45 2.03 19.93 -8.54
CA LEU A 45 1.65 18.80 -9.38
C LEU A 45 2.50 17.55 -9.09
N ALA A 46 3.81 17.73 -8.89
CA ALA A 46 4.71 16.63 -8.53
C ALA A 46 4.33 15.99 -7.19
N LEU A 47 4.01 16.80 -6.17
CA LEU A 47 3.54 16.28 -4.88
C LEU A 47 2.24 15.47 -5.03
N LEU A 48 1.29 15.97 -5.82
CA LEU A 48 0.04 15.27 -6.09
C LEU A 48 0.25 13.96 -6.86
N THR A 49 1.08 13.96 -7.90
CA THR A 49 1.35 12.74 -8.68
C THR A 49 2.10 11.71 -7.85
N PHE A 50 3.13 12.10 -7.11
CA PHE A 50 3.87 11.20 -6.23
C PHE A 50 2.99 10.64 -5.10
N GLY A 51 2.10 11.45 -4.52
CA GLY A 51 1.12 10.97 -3.54
C GLY A 51 0.15 9.94 -4.15
N LEU A 52 -0.33 10.18 -5.37
CA LEU A 52 -1.20 9.24 -6.07
C LEU A 52 -0.49 7.93 -6.44
N LEU A 53 0.80 7.99 -6.78
CA LEU A 53 1.62 6.81 -7.07
C LEU A 53 1.76 5.90 -5.84
N ASP A 54 2.06 6.47 -4.67
CA ASP A 54 2.15 5.70 -3.42
C ASP A 54 0.79 5.11 -3.04
N PHE A 55 -0.29 5.86 -3.20
CA PHE A 55 -1.65 5.37 -2.95
C PHE A 55 -2.03 4.22 -3.91
N GLY A 56 -1.76 4.37 -5.21
CA GLY A 56 -2.02 3.34 -6.21
C GLY A 56 -1.27 2.05 -5.92
N ARG A 57 -0.01 2.15 -5.49
CA ARG A 57 0.80 0.98 -5.08
C ARG A 57 0.24 0.33 -3.81
N ALA A 58 -0.13 1.12 -2.81
CA ALA A 58 -0.72 0.61 -1.58
C ALA A 58 -2.02 -0.16 -1.86
N TYR A 59 -2.88 0.39 -2.73
CA TYR A 59 -4.11 -0.26 -3.15
C TYR A 59 -3.86 -1.56 -3.93
N TYR A 60 -2.91 -1.55 -4.87
CA TYR A 60 -2.51 -2.76 -5.59
C TYR A 60 -2.06 -3.87 -4.63
N PHE A 61 -1.27 -3.54 -3.61
CA PHE A 61 -0.81 -4.52 -2.61
C PHE A 61 -1.97 -5.06 -1.77
N GLN A 62 -2.90 -4.21 -1.36
CA GLN A 62 -4.09 -4.61 -0.62
C GLN A 62 -4.89 -5.67 -1.40
N VAL A 63 -5.11 -5.45 -2.69
CA VAL A 63 -5.86 -6.39 -3.55
C VAL A 63 -5.09 -7.70 -3.75
N ALA A 64 -3.79 -7.63 -4.06
CA ALA A 64 -2.95 -8.81 -4.26
C ALA A 64 -2.92 -9.70 -3.01
N VAL A 65 -2.70 -9.11 -1.83
CA VAL A 65 -2.68 -9.85 -0.55
C VAL A 65 -4.04 -10.41 -0.19
N THR A 66 -5.13 -9.70 -0.50
CA THR A 66 -6.50 -10.21 -0.30
C THR A 66 -6.77 -11.44 -1.17
N ASN A 67 -6.34 -11.43 -2.43
CA ASN A 67 -6.49 -12.59 -3.31
C ASN A 67 -5.65 -13.77 -2.82
N ALA A 68 -4.40 -13.54 -2.40
CA ALA A 68 -3.55 -14.57 -1.82
C ALA A 68 -4.16 -15.18 -0.55
N ALA A 69 -4.68 -14.36 0.35
CA ALA A 69 -5.37 -14.82 1.56
C ALA A 69 -6.64 -15.63 1.25
N ARG A 70 -7.36 -15.29 0.18
CA ARG A 70 -8.50 -16.09 -0.31
C ARG A 70 -8.07 -17.46 -0.81
N GLU A 71 -6.99 -17.55 -1.56
CA GLU A 71 -6.49 -18.85 -2.05
C GLU A 71 -5.96 -19.73 -0.91
N GLY A 72 -5.27 -19.12 0.06
CA GLY A 72 -4.91 -19.79 1.31
C GLY A 72 -6.12 -20.33 2.07
N SER A 73 -7.18 -19.51 2.18
CA SER A 73 -8.43 -19.93 2.82
C SER A 73 -9.09 -21.08 2.05
N ARG A 74 -9.11 -21.05 0.71
CA ARG A 74 -9.65 -22.11 -0.15
C ARG A 74 -8.94 -23.44 0.07
N THR A 75 -7.62 -23.40 0.23
CA THR A 75 -6.81 -24.59 0.54
C THR A 75 -7.13 -25.15 1.93
N GLY A 76 -7.37 -24.28 2.90
CA GLY A 76 -7.75 -24.67 4.26
C GLY A 76 -9.14 -25.27 4.41
N ILE A 77 -10.08 -24.94 3.53
CA ILE A 77 -11.47 -25.44 3.60
C ILE A 77 -11.56 -26.97 3.53
N LEU A 78 -10.57 -27.63 2.91
CA LEU A 78 -10.54 -29.08 2.73
C LEU A 78 -10.10 -29.85 3.99
N ASN A 79 -9.62 -29.17 5.04
CA ASN A 79 -9.09 -29.81 6.25
C ASN A 79 -9.95 -29.51 7.49
N VAL A 80 -9.85 -30.38 8.51
CA VAL A 80 -10.41 -30.11 9.84
C VAL A 80 -9.31 -29.57 10.74
N TYR A 81 -9.47 -28.35 11.21
CA TYR A 81 -8.55 -27.71 12.13
C TYR A 81 -8.98 -27.98 13.58
N THR A 82 -8.47 -29.04 14.19
CA THR A 82 -8.85 -29.51 15.54
C THR A 82 -8.03 -28.89 16.69
N GLY A 83 -7.39 -27.74 16.46
CA GLY A 83 -6.47 -27.15 17.43
C GLY A 83 -5.05 -27.74 17.36
N PRO A 84 -4.08 -27.18 18.11
CA PRO A 84 -2.68 -27.55 18.02
C PRO A 84 -2.39 -28.81 18.84
N GLN A 85 -2.97 -29.94 18.44
CA GLN A 85 -2.78 -31.24 19.11
C GLN A 85 -1.65 -32.08 18.49
N SER A 86 -1.21 -31.76 17.27
CA SER A 86 -0.13 -32.46 16.58
C SER A 86 0.80 -31.46 15.85
N LEU A 87 2.11 -31.69 15.91
CA LEU A 87 3.13 -30.95 15.13
C LEU A 87 3.08 -31.26 13.62
N SER A 88 2.28 -32.26 13.25
CA SER A 88 2.09 -32.73 11.88
C SER A 88 0.60 -32.96 11.60
N CYS A 89 0.20 -32.82 10.35
CA CYS A 89 -1.14 -33.21 9.92
C CYS A 89 -1.31 -34.73 10.09
N SER A 90 -2.36 -35.18 10.80
CA SER A 90 -2.72 -36.60 10.85
C SER A 90 -3.73 -36.91 9.75
N SER A 91 -3.47 -37.95 8.94
CA SER A 91 -4.37 -38.43 7.87
C SER A 91 -5.08 -39.73 8.26
N SER A 92 -5.18 -40.02 9.55
CA SER A 92 -5.66 -41.31 10.08
C SER A 92 -7.18 -41.51 9.91
N ASN A 93 -7.92 -40.46 9.56
CA ASN A 93 -9.37 -40.48 9.32
C ASN A 93 -9.67 -40.08 7.87
N SER A 94 -10.96 -40.06 7.49
CA SER A 94 -11.43 -39.50 6.19
C SER A 94 -11.03 -38.04 5.95
N TYR A 95 -10.42 -37.39 6.94
CA TYR A 95 -10.13 -35.97 7.00
C TYR A 95 -8.78 -35.73 7.70
N ALA A 96 -7.99 -34.79 7.19
CA ALA A 96 -6.71 -34.44 7.80
C ALA A 96 -6.89 -33.46 8.97
N THR A 97 -6.30 -33.78 10.13
CA THR A 97 -6.26 -32.88 11.30
C THR A 97 -4.90 -32.18 11.38
N CYS A 98 -4.84 -30.87 11.16
CA CYS A 98 -3.59 -30.10 11.06
C CYS A 98 -3.41 -29.08 12.20
N PRO A 99 -2.16 -28.73 12.56
CA PRO A 99 -1.89 -27.66 13.51
C PRO A 99 -2.46 -26.34 13.01
N ILE A 100 -3.12 -25.63 13.92
CA ILE A 100 -3.65 -24.30 13.66
C ILE A 100 -2.55 -23.28 13.90
N GLN A 101 -2.46 -22.27 13.04
CA GLN A 101 -1.51 -21.13 12.99
C GLN A 101 -0.39 -21.18 11.94
N SER A 102 0.14 -22.34 11.55
CA SER A 102 1.26 -22.42 10.57
C SER A 102 1.17 -23.60 9.61
N ASP A 103 -0.03 -23.91 9.12
CA ASP A 103 -0.22 -24.96 8.11
C ASP A 103 0.62 -24.65 6.85
N PRO A 104 1.62 -25.48 6.50
CA PRO A 104 2.49 -25.23 5.36
C PRO A 104 1.71 -25.23 4.04
N ALA A 105 0.60 -25.94 3.91
CA ALA A 105 -0.21 -25.94 2.69
C ALA A 105 -0.84 -24.55 2.46
N ILE A 106 -1.41 -23.94 3.50
CA ILE A 106 -1.99 -22.60 3.42
C ILE A 106 -0.90 -21.56 3.18
N VAL A 107 0.21 -21.64 3.92
CA VAL A 107 1.33 -20.70 3.75
C VAL A 107 1.88 -20.78 2.33
N ASN A 108 2.07 -21.99 1.78
CA ASN A 108 2.55 -22.19 0.42
C ASN A 108 1.55 -21.67 -0.63
N ALA A 109 0.25 -21.85 -0.42
CA ALA A 109 -0.77 -21.29 -1.31
C ALA A 109 -0.72 -19.75 -1.32
N VAL A 110 -0.63 -19.12 -0.14
CA VAL A 110 -0.51 -17.66 -0.02
C VAL A 110 0.78 -17.16 -0.66
N THR A 111 1.92 -17.80 -0.42
CA THR A 111 3.21 -17.36 -0.98
C THR A 111 3.32 -17.61 -2.47
N ALA A 112 2.70 -18.67 -3.00
CA ALA A 112 2.63 -18.93 -4.44
C ALA A 112 1.86 -17.82 -5.18
N GLU A 113 0.72 -17.39 -4.65
CA GLU A 113 -0.04 -16.27 -5.21
C GLU A 113 0.72 -14.94 -5.14
N LEU A 114 1.58 -14.75 -4.12
CA LEU A 114 2.37 -13.53 -3.93
C LEU A 114 3.70 -13.53 -4.71
N ALA A 115 4.17 -14.66 -5.23
CA ALA A 115 5.53 -14.84 -5.76
C ALA A 115 5.94 -13.80 -6.82
N ASN A 116 4.99 -13.31 -7.63
CA ASN A 116 5.23 -12.35 -8.71
C ASN A 116 4.82 -10.91 -8.39
N THR A 117 4.44 -10.62 -7.14
CA THR A 117 3.86 -9.32 -6.74
C THR A 117 4.86 -8.38 -6.07
N SER A 118 6.11 -8.84 -5.85
CA SER A 118 7.13 -8.16 -5.04
C SER A 118 6.71 -7.91 -3.58
N ILE A 119 5.69 -8.62 -3.09
CA ILE A 119 5.19 -8.54 -1.71
C ILE A 119 5.72 -9.74 -0.94
N THR A 120 6.43 -9.49 0.15
CA THR A 120 6.86 -10.52 1.08
C THR A 120 5.99 -10.49 2.33
N PRO A 121 5.18 -11.53 2.61
CA PRO A 121 4.39 -11.58 3.84
C PRO A 121 5.34 -11.73 5.03
N SER A 122 5.15 -10.90 6.07
CA SER A 122 5.91 -10.99 7.32
C SER A 122 5.38 -12.09 8.24
N SER A 123 4.07 -12.37 8.17
CA SER A 123 3.46 -13.52 8.84
C SER A 123 2.15 -13.90 8.15
N VAL A 124 1.92 -15.19 7.95
CA VAL A 124 0.62 -15.76 7.57
C VAL A 124 0.12 -16.56 8.76
N THR A 125 -1.02 -16.20 9.32
CA THR A 125 -1.61 -16.86 10.49
C THR A 125 -3.02 -17.33 10.15
N ILE A 126 -3.31 -18.59 10.48
CA ILE A 126 -4.62 -19.20 10.27
C ILE A 126 -5.32 -19.35 11.62
N CYS A 127 -6.56 -18.86 11.68
CA CYS A 127 -7.32 -18.76 12.90
C CYS A 127 -8.69 -19.41 12.67
N PRO A 128 -8.96 -20.60 13.22
CA PRO A 128 -10.28 -21.19 13.19
C PRO A 128 -11.27 -20.33 14.01
N PRO A 129 -12.59 -20.56 13.88
CA PRO A 129 -13.64 -19.69 14.42
C PRO A 129 -13.98 -19.99 15.87
N HIS A 130 -13.39 -21.03 16.46
CA HIS A 130 -13.76 -21.43 17.80
C HIS A 130 -13.04 -20.56 18.80
N ASP A 131 -13.86 -19.66 19.37
CA ASP A 131 -13.61 -18.63 20.37
C ASP A 131 -12.22 -18.01 20.25
N SER A 132 -12.18 -16.80 19.70
CA SER A 132 -11.08 -15.90 19.97
C SER A 132 -10.97 -15.71 21.46
N THR A 133 -10.19 -16.56 22.12
CA THR A 133 -9.97 -16.46 23.53
C THR A 133 -9.41 -15.09 23.79
N LEU A 134 -10.04 -14.39 24.74
CA LEU A 134 -9.56 -13.10 25.19
C LEU A 134 -8.23 -13.38 25.87
N LEU A 135 -7.12 -13.22 25.15
CA LEU A 135 -5.83 -13.18 25.78
C LEU A 135 -5.80 -11.91 26.61
N ASN A 136 -5.91 -12.07 27.93
CA ASN A 136 -5.66 -11.00 28.86
C ASN A 136 -4.14 -10.86 29.00
N THR A 137 -3.57 -9.86 28.36
CA THR A 137 -2.15 -9.53 28.57
C THR A 137 -2.09 -8.37 29.54
N TRP A 138 -1.40 -8.57 30.66
CA TRP A 138 -1.11 -7.49 31.59
C TRP A 138 0.12 -6.72 31.10
N TYR A 139 -0.04 -5.42 30.88
CA TYR A 139 1.04 -4.51 30.54
C TYR A 139 1.38 -3.61 31.74
N PRO A 140 2.66 -3.54 32.16
CA PRO A 140 3.09 -2.66 33.25
C PRO A 140 2.72 -1.21 32.94
N GLY A 141 1.94 -0.58 33.82
CA GLY A 141 1.54 0.83 33.69
C GLY A 141 0.27 1.10 32.87
N THR A 142 -0.27 0.12 32.14
CA THR A 142 -1.53 0.28 31.37
C THR A 142 -2.61 -0.75 31.72
N GLY A 143 -2.29 -1.78 32.52
CA GLY A 143 -3.27 -2.73 33.06
C GLY A 143 -3.56 -3.91 32.15
N TRP A 144 -4.68 -4.58 32.40
CA TRP A 144 -5.13 -5.72 31.58
C TRP A 144 -5.71 -5.23 30.27
N THR A 145 -5.26 -5.83 29.17
CA THR A 145 -5.82 -5.61 27.85
C THR A 145 -6.31 -6.94 27.31
N SER A 146 -7.52 -6.94 26.74
CA SER A 146 -8.09 -8.13 26.11
C SER A 146 -7.86 -8.04 24.61
N THR A 147 -7.03 -8.95 24.09
CA THR A 147 -6.83 -9.08 22.64
C THR A 147 -7.43 -10.38 22.16
N THR A 148 -8.33 -10.29 21.19
CA THR A 148 -8.82 -11.40 20.36
C THR A 148 -7.61 -12.08 19.70
N ARG A 149 -7.18 -13.25 20.20
CA ARG A 149 -6.08 -14.04 19.60
C ARG A 149 -6.63 -15.29 18.94
N CYS A 150 -5.87 -15.82 17.98
CA CYS A 150 -6.13 -17.14 17.41
C CYS A 150 -5.86 -18.22 18.46
N PRO A 151 -6.69 -19.28 18.54
CA PRO A 151 -6.55 -20.31 19.58
C PRO A 151 -5.13 -20.89 19.58
N ASN A 152 -4.55 -21.05 20.78
CA ASN A 152 -3.22 -21.59 21.01
C ASN A 152 -3.30 -23.00 21.63
N THR A 153 -2.19 -23.51 22.14
CA THR A 153 -2.14 -24.80 22.86
C THR A 153 -2.92 -24.86 24.16
N ASP A 154 -3.41 -23.73 24.66
CA ASP A 154 -4.15 -23.61 25.92
C ASP A 154 -5.67 -23.63 25.68
N ASP A 155 -6.11 -23.22 24.48
CA ASP A 155 -7.52 -23.09 24.08
C ASP A 155 -8.02 -24.31 23.27
N ARG A 156 -7.61 -25.51 23.70
CA ARG A 156 -7.76 -26.74 22.92
C ARG A 156 -9.21 -27.18 22.82
N VAL A 157 -9.65 -27.47 21.59
CA VAL A 157 -11.00 -27.95 21.33
C VAL A 157 -11.00 -29.46 21.11
N SER A 158 -10.64 -30.22 22.13
CA SER A 158 -10.71 -31.70 22.12
C SER A 158 -12.13 -32.25 22.34
N LEU A 159 -13.18 -31.49 22.01
CA LEU A 159 -14.59 -31.83 22.34
C LEU A 159 -15.55 -31.88 21.13
N TRP A 160 -15.05 -31.89 19.88
CA TRP A 160 -15.91 -32.00 18.68
C TRP A 160 -15.81 -33.36 18.01
N LEU A 161 -16.01 -34.43 18.79
CA LEU A 161 -16.27 -35.76 18.24
C LEU A 161 -17.75 -36.04 17.99
N ASP A 162 -18.67 -35.09 18.21
CA ASP A 162 -20.11 -35.30 18.01
C ASP A 162 -20.76 -34.18 17.18
N GLY A 163 -20.83 -34.36 15.86
CA GLY A 163 -21.70 -33.59 14.95
C GLY A 163 -21.08 -32.34 14.32
N THR A 164 -20.35 -32.51 13.21
CA THR A 164 -19.67 -31.48 12.43
C THR A 164 -20.60 -30.36 11.95
N ALA A 165 -20.42 -29.15 12.49
CA ALA A 165 -21.00 -27.93 11.94
C ALA A 165 -19.97 -27.22 11.06
N ASN A 166 -20.42 -26.70 9.91
CA ASN A 166 -19.63 -25.80 9.08
C ASN A 166 -19.07 -24.64 9.92
N TYR A 167 -17.78 -24.35 9.80
CA TYR A 167 -17.08 -23.39 10.66
C TYR A 167 -16.30 -22.38 9.78
N TYR A 168 -16.10 -21.14 10.23
CA TYR A 168 -15.36 -20.12 9.48
C TYR A 168 -13.84 -20.14 9.75
N ILE A 169 -13.01 -20.29 8.73
CA ILE A 169 -11.55 -20.09 8.85
C ILE A 169 -11.22 -18.63 8.53
N ASN A 170 -10.40 -18.01 9.37
CA ASN A 170 -9.80 -16.71 9.11
C ASN A 170 -8.33 -16.87 8.73
N VAL A 171 -7.92 -16.36 7.57
CA VAL A 171 -6.51 -16.26 7.17
C VAL A 171 -6.08 -14.80 7.28
N ASN A 172 -5.11 -14.55 8.14
CA ASN A 172 -4.50 -13.24 8.35
C ASN A 172 -3.12 -13.20 7.67
N VAL A 173 -2.93 -12.25 6.77
CA VAL A 173 -1.64 -12.00 6.12
C VAL A 173 -1.15 -10.62 6.54
N ARG A 174 0.01 -10.58 7.19
CA ARG A 174 0.71 -9.34 7.52
C ARG A 174 1.84 -9.12 6.52
N TYR A 175 2.05 -7.87 6.15
CA TYR A 175 3.14 -7.44 5.27
C TYR A 175 3.56 -6.01 5.60
N SER A 176 4.76 -5.65 5.18
CA SER A 176 5.34 -4.33 5.42
C SER A 176 5.32 -3.53 4.13
N PHE A 177 4.62 -2.38 4.12
CA PHE A 177 4.58 -1.49 2.98
C PHE A 177 5.67 -0.43 3.07
N GLN A 178 6.45 -0.28 2.00
CA GLN A 178 7.49 0.74 1.88
C GLN A 178 7.00 1.89 0.99
N LEU A 179 6.93 3.07 1.59
CA LEU A 179 6.60 4.34 0.91
C LEU A 179 7.81 4.81 0.11
N TYR A 180 7.60 5.35 -1.10
CA TYR A 180 8.69 5.93 -1.88
C TYR A 180 8.82 7.43 -1.69
N THR A 181 7.75 8.13 -1.33
CA THR A 181 7.83 9.57 -1.08
C THR A 181 8.41 9.88 0.30
N PRO A 182 9.49 10.68 0.39
CA PRO A 182 10.13 10.99 1.67
C PRO A 182 9.21 11.79 2.60
N LEU A 183 8.29 12.58 2.04
CA LEU A 183 7.31 13.34 2.82
C LEU A 183 6.38 12.41 3.63
N LEU A 184 5.83 11.37 3.01
CA LEU A 184 4.98 10.40 3.68
C LEU A 184 5.79 9.48 4.61
N GLN A 185 7.05 9.16 4.27
CA GLN A 185 7.92 8.41 5.17
C GLN A 185 8.14 9.14 6.51
N ASN A 186 8.34 10.46 6.47
CA ASN A 186 8.50 11.27 7.69
C ASN A 186 7.21 11.42 8.50
N LEU A 187 6.03 11.30 7.86
CA LEU A 187 4.74 11.45 8.53
C LEU A 187 4.22 10.12 9.12
N LEU A 188 4.33 9.02 8.38
CA LEU A 188 3.71 7.73 8.71
C LEU A 188 4.71 6.71 9.26
N GLY A 189 6.01 6.97 9.13
CA GLY A 189 7.06 5.98 9.37
C GLY A 189 7.25 5.02 8.19
N ASN A 190 8.44 4.42 8.10
CA ASN A 190 8.78 3.46 7.04
C ASN A 190 9.57 2.29 7.66
N PRO A 191 9.11 1.04 7.58
CA PRO A 191 7.92 0.55 6.87
C PRO A 191 6.61 0.68 7.66
N VAL A 192 5.49 0.79 6.93
CA VAL A 192 4.14 0.79 7.50
C VAL A 192 3.61 -0.65 7.60
N PRO A 193 3.28 -1.16 8.80
CA PRO A 193 2.73 -2.50 8.95
C PRO A 193 1.28 -2.54 8.46
N MET A 194 0.97 -3.45 7.54
CA MET A 194 -0.37 -3.66 6.99
C MET A 194 -0.81 -5.11 7.22
N SER A 195 -2.10 -5.31 7.41
CA SER A 195 -2.68 -6.65 7.58
C SER A 195 -4.00 -6.80 6.85
N VAL A 196 -4.19 -7.96 6.24
CA VAL A 196 -5.44 -8.36 5.59
C VAL A 196 -5.96 -9.60 6.29
N SER A 197 -7.26 -9.62 6.57
CA SER A 197 -7.95 -10.81 7.05
C SER A 197 -9.04 -11.21 6.07
N VAL A 198 -9.08 -12.50 5.75
CA VAL A 198 -10.12 -13.10 4.91
C VAL A 198 -10.77 -14.21 5.70
N GLN A 199 -12.11 -14.23 5.68
CA GLN A 199 -12.92 -15.26 6.31
C GLN A 199 -13.62 -16.11 5.26
N MET A 200 -13.53 -17.44 5.39
CA MET A 200 -14.27 -18.38 4.55
C MET A 200 -14.94 -19.46 5.39
N ARG A 201 -16.13 -19.89 4.98
CA ARG A 201 -16.87 -20.97 5.62
C ARG A 201 -16.38 -22.32 5.07
N THR A 202 -16.07 -23.27 5.95
CA THR A 202 -15.74 -24.65 5.58
C THR A 202 -16.98 -25.38 5.10
N ASN A 203 -16.80 -26.31 4.16
CA ASN A 203 -17.84 -27.22 3.69
C ASN A 203 -17.33 -28.62 4.02
N TYR A 204 -17.89 -29.21 5.08
CA TYR A 204 -17.46 -30.49 5.65
C TYR A 204 -18.68 -31.33 6.00
#